data_AF-A0A1S1LGC1-F1
#
_entry.id   AF-A0A1S1LGC1-F1
#
_cell.length_a   1.000
_cell.length_b   1.000
_cell.length_c   1.000
_cell.angle_alpha   90.00
_cell.angle_beta   90.00
_cell.angle_gamma   90.00
#
_symmetry.space_group_name_H-M   'P 1'
#
loop_
_entity.id
_entity.type
_entity.pdbx_description
1 polymer ?
#
loop_
_entity_poly.entity_id
_entity_poly.type
_entity_poly.pdbx_seq_one_letter_code
_entity_poly.pdbx_strand_id
1 'polypeptide(L)'
;MDSENVMDTVIESGHLPSRLNEELAQIRALLPEARMAAHDNDRELERCAAVRLATALERNMPAKRSIARKLVHMLPGDLRPIPKDEDTDPDEPLGFGFAPQHFDYHDPRLPVRRFNVSHFLKDGSLSLNDIVVDDEYRGRGLGSAALEHLCRTADHYGFSIGGCIARQPLRYPRSEQEIEETEQRSLRLARWYGRHGFTVTPNNNGTYLHARMRRPAANRQRETAR
;
A
#
# COMPACT_ATOMS: atom_id res chain seq x y z
N MET A 1 14.25 -4.20 -8.14
CA MET A 1 14.15 -5.14 -7.02
C MET A 1 13.31 -6.31 -7.51
N ASP A 2 14.00 -7.34 -7.96
CA ASP A 2 13.35 -8.58 -8.39
C ASP A 2 12.83 -9.33 -7.18
N SER A 3 11.64 -9.93 -7.31
CA SER A 3 10.97 -10.72 -6.27
C SER A 3 11.86 -11.81 -5.69
N GLU A 4 12.77 -12.38 -6.48
CA GLU A 4 13.74 -13.40 -6.06
C GLU A 4 14.71 -12.88 -5.02
N ASN A 5 15.32 -11.72 -5.27
CA ASN A 5 16.31 -11.12 -4.39
C ASN A 5 15.71 -10.79 -3.00
N VAL A 6 14.42 -10.43 -2.97
CA VAL A 6 13.70 -10.22 -1.71
C VAL A 6 13.48 -11.54 -0.97
N MET A 7 13.02 -12.60 -1.64
CA MET A 7 12.85 -13.92 -1.03
C MET A 7 14.18 -14.49 -0.54
N ASP A 8 15.24 -14.42 -1.32
CA ASP A 8 16.57 -14.91 -0.94
C ASP A 8 17.11 -14.17 0.29
N THR A 9 17.05 -12.84 0.28
CA THR A 9 17.43 -12.03 1.45
C THR A 9 16.63 -12.42 2.70
N VAL A 10 15.33 -12.71 2.55
CA VAL A 10 14.46 -13.05 3.67
C VAL A 10 14.73 -14.46 4.20
N ILE A 11 14.87 -15.44 3.31
CA ILE A 11 15.20 -16.84 3.63
C ILE A 11 16.58 -16.92 4.31
N GLU A 12 17.59 -16.27 3.74
CA GLU A 12 18.97 -16.28 4.25
C GLU A 12 19.12 -15.56 5.59
N SER A 13 18.24 -14.60 5.90
CA SER A 13 18.29 -13.87 7.17
C SER A 13 17.89 -14.70 8.40
N GLY A 14 17.40 -15.93 8.23
CA GLY A 14 17.37 -16.97 9.29
C GLY A 14 16.38 -16.80 10.44
N HIS A 15 15.38 -15.91 10.34
CA HIS A 15 14.42 -15.63 11.43
C HIS A 15 12.96 -15.82 10.99
N LEU A 16 12.67 -16.92 10.29
CA LEU A 16 11.32 -17.26 9.84
C LEU A 16 10.82 -18.51 10.59
N PRO A 17 9.51 -18.61 10.86
CA PRO A 17 8.91 -19.88 11.26
C PRO A 17 9.27 -20.98 10.25
N SER A 18 9.69 -22.17 10.70
CA SER A 18 10.17 -23.25 9.82
C SER A 18 9.20 -23.56 8.68
N ARG A 19 7.90 -23.58 8.98
CA ARG A 19 6.83 -23.79 8.00
C ARG A 19 6.77 -22.70 6.93
N LEU A 20 6.90 -21.42 7.31
CA LEU A 20 6.93 -20.32 6.35
C LEU A 20 8.18 -20.41 5.46
N ASN A 21 9.32 -20.81 6.04
CA ASN A 21 10.55 -20.96 5.28
C ASN A 21 10.44 -22.04 4.18
N GLU A 22 9.85 -23.19 4.50
CA GLU A 22 9.58 -24.25 3.53
C GLU A 22 8.60 -23.80 2.42
N GLU A 23 7.52 -23.11 2.79
CA GLU A 23 6.55 -22.58 1.84
C GLU A 23 7.20 -21.54 0.89
N LEU A 24 8.04 -20.64 1.42
CA LEU A 24 8.80 -19.67 0.61
C LEU A 24 9.80 -20.34 -0.32
N ALA A 25 10.51 -21.38 0.13
CA ALA A 25 11.43 -22.12 -0.72
C ALA A 25 10.72 -22.79 -1.91
N GLN A 26 9.53 -23.35 -1.68
CA GLN A 26 8.70 -23.93 -2.74
C GLN A 26 8.16 -22.86 -3.70
N ILE A 27 7.72 -21.71 -3.20
CA ILE A 27 7.26 -20.61 -4.05
C ILE A 27 8.42 -20.09 -4.90
N ARG A 28 9.61 -19.91 -4.30
CA ARG A 28 10.82 -19.48 -5.01
C ARG A 28 11.15 -20.41 -6.18
N ALA A 29 11.06 -21.72 -5.98
CA ALA A 29 11.33 -22.71 -7.02
C ALA A 29 10.42 -22.58 -8.25
N LEU A 30 9.22 -21.99 -8.11
CA LEU A 30 8.28 -21.77 -9.21
C LEU A 30 8.50 -20.45 -9.95
N LEU A 31 9.22 -19.49 -9.38
CA LEU A 31 9.35 -18.14 -9.96
C LEU A 31 10.01 -18.11 -11.34
N PRO A 32 11.07 -18.90 -11.64
CA PRO A 32 11.68 -18.88 -12.97
C PRO A 32 10.69 -19.28 -14.07
N GLU A 33 9.97 -20.38 -13.89
CA GLU A 33 8.96 -20.86 -14.83
C GLU A 33 7.78 -19.89 -14.95
N ALA A 34 7.30 -19.36 -13.81
CA ALA A 34 6.23 -18.37 -13.81
C ALA A 34 6.59 -17.12 -14.60
N ARG A 35 7.85 -16.67 -14.58
CA ARG A 35 8.31 -15.52 -15.39
C ARG A 35 8.38 -15.83 -16.87
N MET A 36 8.84 -17.03 -17.24
CA MET A 36 8.85 -17.47 -18.63
C MET A 36 7.43 -17.51 -19.19
N ALA A 37 6.50 -18.14 -18.47
CA ALA A 37 5.09 -18.17 -18.85
C ALA A 37 4.48 -16.75 -18.95
N ALA A 38 4.78 -15.87 -17.98
CA ALA A 38 4.27 -14.50 -17.98
C ALA A 38 4.82 -13.67 -19.16
N HIS A 39 6.04 -13.95 -19.63
CA HIS A 39 6.60 -13.35 -20.83
C HIS A 39 5.79 -13.76 -22.08
N ASP A 40 5.31 -14.99 -22.11
CA ASP A 40 4.42 -15.52 -23.16
C ASP A 40 2.94 -15.12 -22.96
N ASN A 41 2.68 -14.14 -22.08
CA ASN A 41 1.35 -13.65 -21.67
C ASN A 41 0.49 -14.64 -20.88
N ASP A 42 1.04 -15.75 -20.38
CA ASP A 42 0.38 -16.63 -19.42
C ASP A 42 0.78 -16.29 -17.98
N ARG A 43 -0.12 -15.64 -17.24
CA ARG A 43 0.13 -15.18 -15.87
C ARG A 43 -0.41 -16.12 -14.79
N GLU A 44 -0.91 -17.30 -15.15
CA GLU A 44 -1.55 -18.19 -14.18
C GLU A 44 -0.57 -18.67 -13.10
N LEU A 45 0.66 -19.02 -13.49
CA LEU A 45 1.69 -19.44 -12.54
C LEU A 45 2.13 -18.31 -11.61
N GLU A 46 2.25 -17.08 -12.12
CA GLU A 46 2.54 -15.89 -11.30
C GLU A 46 1.42 -15.66 -10.28
N ARG A 47 0.17 -15.77 -10.73
CA ARG A 47 -1.02 -15.65 -9.88
C ARG A 47 -1.06 -16.73 -8.80
N CYS A 48 -0.82 -17.99 -9.18
CA CYS A 48 -0.75 -19.11 -8.25
C CYS A 48 0.35 -18.93 -7.19
N ALA A 49 1.55 -18.48 -7.59
CA ALA A 49 2.63 -18.18 -6.66
C ALA A 49 2.24 -17.07 -5.67
N ALA A 50 1.60 -16.01 -6.15
CA ALA A 50 1.12 -14.92 -5.30
C ALA A 50 0.02 -15.38 -4.32
N VAL A 51 -0.95 -16.18 -4.76
CA VAL A 51 -2.00 -16.74 -3.88
C VAL A 51 -1.40 -17.63 -2.80
N ARG A 52 -0.42 -18.47 -3.16
CA ARG A 52 0.30 -19.32 -2.19
C ARG A 52 1.04 -18.48 -1.16
N LEU A 53 1.76 -17.43 -1.59
CA LEU A 53 2.44 -16.51 -0.68
C LEU A 53 1.45 -15.80 0.26
N ALA A 54 0.34 -15.29 -0.26
CA ALA A 54 -0.69 -14.64 0.55
C ALA A 54 -1.23 -15.58 1.64
N THR A 55 -1.56 -16.82 1.26
CA THR A 55 -2.05 -17.86 2.16
C THR A 55 -1.01 -18.22 3.24
N ALA A 56 0.28 -18.28 2.86
CA ALA A 56 1.37 -18.54 3.79
C ALA A 56 1.49 -17.43 4.85
N LEU A 57 1.41 -16.17 4.41
CA LEU A 57 1.50 -14.99 5.28
C LEU A 57 0.29 -14.84 6.21
N GLU A 58 -0.91 -15.18 5.76
CA GLU A 58 -2.11 -15.17 6.62
C GLU A 58 -1.99 -16.13 7.81
N ARG A 59 -1.31 -17.27 7.61
CA ARG A 59 -1.13 -18.32 8.62
C ARG A 59 0.06 -18.07 9.52
N ASN A 60 1.17 -17.58 8.96
CA ASN A 60 2.47 -17.56 9.62
C ASN A 60 3.20 -16.22 9.41
N MET A 61 2.51 -15.08 9.56
CA MET A 61 3.14 -13.77 9.40
C MET A 61 4.39 -13.63 10.30
N PRO A 62 5.55 -13.20 9.76
CA PRO A 62 6.74 -12.97 10.58
C PRO A 62 6.50 -11.89 11.64
N ALA A 63 6.88 -12.15 12.89
CA ALA A 63 6.79 -11.16 13.97
C ALA A 63 7.66 -9.91 13.70
N LYS A 64 8.78 -10.07 12.97
CA LYS A 64 9.63 -8.95 12.60
C LYS A 64 8.97 -8.14 11.49
N ARG A 65 8.37 -6.99 11.86
CA ARG A 65 7.64 -6.07 10.96
C ARG A 65 8.34 -5.77 9.64
N SER A 66 9.67 -5.59 9.64
CA SER A 66 10.45 -5.33 8.42
C SER A 66 10.45 -6.51 7.43
N ILE A 67 10.41 -7.75 7.92
CA ILE A 67 10.36 -8.95 7.08
C ILE A 67 8.94 -9.14 6.55
N ALA A 68 7.94 -9.09 7.43
CA ALA A 68 6.52 -9.16 7.04
C ALA A 68 6.20 -8.17 5.91
N ARG A 69 6.62 -6.91 6.06
CA ARG A 69 6.43 -5.86 5.06
C ARG A 69 7.06 -6.17 3.71
N LYS A 70 8.30 -6.66 3.70
CA LYS A 70 9.00 -7.05 2.47
C LYS A 70 8.22 -8.11 1.71
N LEU A 71 7.74 -9.14 2.41
CA LEU A 71 6.95 -10.22 1.82
C LEU A 71 5.57 -9.73 1.33
N VAL A 72 4.88 -8.88 2.10
CA VAL A 72 3.61 -8.27 1.70
C VAL A 72 3.76 -7.42 0.43
N HIS A 73 4.87 -6.70 0.27
CA HIS A 73 5.11 -5.88 -0.93
C HIS A 73 5.29 -6.68 -2.22
N MET A 74 5.59 -7.98 -2.12
CA MET A 74 5.68 -8.87 -3.27
C MET A 74 4.30 -9.25 -3.83
N LEU A 75 3.24 -9.05 -3.05
CA LEU A 75 1.88 -9.39 -3.43
C LEU A 75 1.20 -8.23 -4.19
N PRO A 76 0.36 -8.55 -5.19
CA PRO A 76 -0.56 -7.57 -5.76
C PRO A 76 -1.55 -7.10 -4.69
N GLY A 77 -2.12 -5.90 -4.87
CA GLY A 77 -2.93 -5.23 -3.84
C GLY A 77 -4.15 -6.04 -3.40
N ASP A 78 -4.75 -6.78 -4.33
CA ASP A 78 -5.90 -7.67 -4.13
C ASP A 78 -5.59 -8.96 -3.35
N LEU A 79 -4.31 -9.30 -3.17
CA LEU A 79 -3.87 -10.48 -2.40
C LEU A 79 -3.14 -10.14 -1.11
N ARG A 80 -2.82 -8.87 -0.85
CA ARG A 80 -2.19 -8.48 0.42
C ARG A 80 -3.11 -8.83 1.59
N PRO A 81 -2.60 -9.49 2.65
CA PRO A 81 -3.40 -9.86 3.82
C PRO A 81 -3.97 -8.65 4.54
N ILE A 82 -5.23 -8.72 4.96
CA ILE A 82 -5.85 -7.69 5.79
C ILE A 82 -5.23 -7.80 7.20
N PRO A 83 -4.68 -6.71 7.78
CA PRO A 83 -4.21 -6.73 9.16
C PRO A 83 -5.34 -7.13 10.09
N LYS A 84 -5.04 -7.83 11.18
CA LYS A 84 -6.02 -8.22 12.20
C LYS A 84 -6.11 -7.12 13.27
N ASP A 85 -7.19 -7.10 14.05
CA ASP A 85 -7.39 -6.07 15.10
C ASP A 85 -6.29 -6.10 16.18
N GLU A 86 -5.71 -7.27 16.42
CA GLU A 86 -4.58 -7.48 17.33
C GLU A 86 -3.27 -6.86 16.82
N ASP A 87 -3.18 -6.53 15.53
CA ASP A 87 -2.02 -5.86 14.92
C ASP A 87 -2.01 -4.34 15.16
N THR A 88 -3.09 -3.80 15.71
CA THR A 88 -3.21 -2.41 16.16
C THR A 88 -2.96 -2.34 17.66
N ASP A 89 -1.87 -1.67 18.08
CA ASP A 89 -1.56 -1.46 19.49
C ASP A 89 -2.63 -0.54 20.11
N PRO A 90 -3.47 -1.05 21.04
CA PRO A 90 -4.58 -0.28 21.59
C PRO A 90 -4.12 0.74 22.66
N ASP A 91 -2.89 0.63 23.17
CA ASP A 91 -2.40 1.41 24.31
C ASP A 91 -1.54 2.63 23.90
N GLU A 92 -1.31 2.85 22.60
CA GLU A 92 -0.55 4.00 22.11
C GLU A 92 -1.45 5.28 22.02
N PRO A 93 -1.20 6.33 22.83
CA PRO A 93 -2.20 7.37 23.13
C PRO A 93 -2.30 8.51 22.10
N LEU A 94 -3.34 8.51 21.26
CA LEU A 94 -3.76 9.68 20.45
C LEU A 94 -2.70 10.20 19.45
N GLY A 95 -2.61 9.51 18.31
CA GLY A 95 -1.86 9.97 17.13
C GLY A 95 -1.29 8.87 16.21
N PHE A 96 -1.55 7.60 16.54
CA PHE A 96 -0.65 6.51 16.18
C PHE A 96 -1.00 5.77 14.89
N GLY A 97 0.05 5.28 14.22
CA GLY A 97 -0.02 4.62 12.91
C GLY A 97 -0.93 3.40 12.91
N PHE A 98 -1.70 3.24 11.84
CA PHE A 98 -2.59 2.11 11.66
C PHE A 98 -1.81 0.89 11.14
N ALA A 99 -1.87 -0.23 11.86
CA ALA A 99 -1.20 -1.49 11.52
C ALA A 99 0.24 -1.27 10.98
N PRO A 100 1.23 -0.88 11.82
CA PRO A 100 2.54 -0.40 11.38
C PRO A 100 3.37 -1.37 10.52
N GLN A 101 3.07 -2.66 10.57
CA GLN A 101 3.67 -3.64 9.67
C GLN A 101 3.22 -3.48 8.21
N HIS A 102 2.04 -2.87 7.98
CA HIS A 102 1.42 -2.67 6.68
C HIS A 102 1.36 -1.20 6.23
N PHE A 103 0.97 -0.26 7.11
CA PHE A 103 0.61 1.10 6.69
C PHE A 103 1.27 2.25 7.45
N ASP A 104 2.17 1.98 8.39
CA ASP A 104 2.96 3.03 9.05
C ASP A 104 4.44 2.69 9.10
N TYR A 105 5.17 3.16 8.09
CA TYR A 105 6.60 2.98 7.99
C TYR A 105 7.28 3.98 7.06
N HIS A 106 8.59 4.13 7.29
CA HIS A 106 9.54 4.76 6.39
C HIS A 106 10.77 3.86 6.27
N ASP A 107 10.98 3.25 5.11
CA ASP A 107 12.13 2.41 4.80
C ASP A 107 12.65 2.75 3.38
N PRO A 108 13.77 3.48 3.28
CA PRO A 108 14.31 3.92 1.99
C PRO A 108 14.78 2.76 1.10
N ARG A 109 14.90 1.54 1.64
CA ARG A 109 15.33 0.35 0.91
C ARG A 109 14.16 -0.35 0.20
N LEU A 110 12.92 0.06 0.45
CA LEU A 110 11.74 -0.53 -0.16
C LEU A 110 11.29 0.26 -1.39
N PRO A 111 10.74 -0.40 -2.43
CA PRO A 111 10.16 0.29 -3.58
C PRO A 111 9.04 1.27 -3.21
N VAL A 112 8.16 0.89 -2.27
CA VAL A 112 7.27 1.83 -1.57
C VAL A 112 7.99 2.24 -0.30
N ARG A 113 8.66 3.38 -0.33
CA ARG A 113 9.59 3.85 0.72
C ARG A 113 8.88 4.39 1.95
N ARG A 114 7.70 4.98 1.77
CA ARG A 114 6.88 5.48 2.87
C ARG A 114 5.43 5.12 2.63
N PHE A 115 4.80 4.61 3.67
CA PHE A 115 3.35 4.50 3.76
C PHE A 115 2.99 4.91 5.17
N ASN A 116 2.21 5.98 5.34
CA ASN A 116 1.80 6.46 6.64
C ASN A 116 0.30 6.70 6.64
N VAL A 117 -0.37 5.96 7.53
CA VAL A 117 -1.81 6.02 7.75
C VAL A 117 -2.05 6.18 9.24
N SER A 118 -2.83 7.20 9.63
CA SER A 118 -3.28 7.38 11.02
C SER A 118 -4.69 6.84 11.20
N HIS A 119 -5.01 6.30 12.38
CA HIS A 119 -6.35 5.86 12.73
C HIS A 119 -7.00 6.81 13.74
N PHE A 120 -8.21 7.27 13.43
CA PHE A 120 -9.04 8.05 14.32
C PHE A 120 -10.21 7.19 14.83
N LEU A 121 -9.99 6.56 15.99
CA LEU A 121 -10.94 5.60 16.58
C LEU A 121 -12.34 6.19 16.84
N LYS A 122 -12.43 7.49 17.11
CA LYS A 122 -13.70 8.13 17.49
C LYS A 122 -14.72 8.24 16.36
N ASP A 123 -14.28 8.29 15.10
CA ASP A 123 -15.15 8.49 13.95
C ASP A 123 -15.07 7.37 12.90
N GLY A 124 -14.30 6.32 13.19
CA GLY A 124 -14.09 5.19 12.28
C GLY A 124 -13.44 5.64 10.97
N SER A 125 -12.42 6.50 11.07
CA SER A 125 -11.73 7.05 9.91
C SER A 125 -10.23 6.80 9.93
N LEU A 126 -9.67 6.59 8.74
CA LEU A 126 -8.25 6.52 8.48
C LEU A 126 -7.82 7.82 7.77
N SER A 127 -6.67 8.39 8.13
CA SER A 127 -6.03 9.44 7.34
C SER A 127 -4.83 8.89 6.59
N LEU A 128 -4.89 8.94 5.26
CA LEU A 128 -3.75 8.68 4.40
C LEU A 128 -2.87 9.94 4.36
N ASN A 129 -1.72 9.85 5.02
CA ASN A 129 -0.79 10.97 5.14
C ASN A 129 0.27 10.93 4.04
N ASP A 130 0.88 9.76 3.81
CA ASP A 130 1.93 9.59 2.81
C ASP A 130 1.81 8.23 2.09
N ILE A 131 1.99 8.26 0.77
CA ILE A 131 2.39 7.11 -0.04
C ILE A 131 3.51 7.54 -0.98
N VAL A 132 4.72 7.05 -0.75
CA VAL A 132 5.92 7.46 -1.49
C VAL A 132 6.54 6.24 -2.16
N VAL A 133 6.47 6.21 -3.48
CA VAL A 133 7.17 5.23 -4.31
C VAL A 133 8.48 5.84 -4.79
N ASP A 134 9.54 5.06 -4.63
CA ASP A 134 10.86 5.30 -5.18
C ASP A 134 10.78 5.55 -6.70
N ASP A 135 11.48 6.59 -7.15
CA ASP A 135 11.50 7.06 -8.54
C ASP A 135 11.84 5.93 -9.53
N GLU A 136 12.74 5.00 -9.17
CA GLU A 136 13.13 3.85 -10.02
C GLU A 136 11.97 2.87 -10.28
N TYR A 137 10.99 2.84 -9.37
CA TYR A 137 9.87 1.92 -9.37
C TYR A 137 8.52 2.57 -9.69
N ARG A 138 8.50 3.88 -9.98
CA ARG A 138 7.28 4.57 -10.43
C ARG A 138 6.76 3.98 -11.73
N GLY A 139 5.44 4.02 -11.91
CA GLY A 139 4.78 3.46 -13.09
C GLY A 139 4.58 1.94 -13.07
N ARG A 140 5.14 1.22 -12.10
CA ARG A 140 5.03 -0.26 -11.99
C ARG A 140 3.83 -0.75 -11.16
N GLY A 141 2.86 0.12 -10.88
CA GLY A 141 1.65 -0.24 -10.12
C GLY A 141 1.82 -0.40 -8.60
N LEU A 142 3.03 -0.26 -8.05
CA LEU A 142 3.28 -0.46 -6.60
C LEU A 142 2.48 0.47 -5.68
N GLY A 143 2.35 1.75 -6.07
CA GLY A 143 1.52 2.71 -5.36
C GLY A 143 0.04 2.29 -5.38
N SER A 144 -0.45 1.82 -6.52
CA SER A 144 -1.82 1.32 -6.66
C SER A 144 -2.05 0.08 -5.80
N ALA A 145 -1.11 -0.88 -5.78
CA ALA A 145 -1.20 -2.08 -4.94
C ALA A 145 -1.22 -1.75 -3.44
N ALA A 146 -0.41 -0.77 -3.01
CA ALA A 146 -0.43 -0.28 -1.64
C ALA A 146 -1.74 0.44 -1.29
N LEU A 147 -2.24 1.33 -2.17
CA LEU A 147 -3.50 2.02 -1.94
C LEU A 147 -4.70 1.06 -1.96
N GLU A 148 -4.71 0.08 -2.86
CA GLU A 148 -5.74 -0.96 -2.93
C GLU A 148 -5.78 -1.79 -1.65
N HIS A 149 -4.63 -2.17 -1.10
CA HIS A 149 -4.55 -2.88 0.17
C HIS A 149 -5.14 -2.08 1.33
N LEU A 150 -4.86 -0.78 1.40
CA LEU A 150 -5.50 0.11 2.37
C LEU A 150 -7.01 0.21 2.15
N CYS A 151 -7.47 0.35 0.90
CA CYS A 151 -8.90 0.42 0.58
C CYS A 151 -9.64 -0.86 0.98
N ARG A 152 -9.08 -2.04 0.65
CA ARG A 152 -9.63 -3.34 1.06
C ARG A 152 -9.69 -3.49 2.57
N THR A 153 -8.65 -3.02 3.27
CA THR A 153 -8.63 -3.02 4.74
C THR A 153 -9.69 -2.11 5.31
N ALA A 154 -9.83 -0.88 4.79
CA ALA A 154 -10.87 0.04 5.20
C ALA A 154 -12.27 -0.52 4.92
N ASP A 155 -12.47 -1.19 3.79
CA ASP A 155 -13.74 -1.83 3.45
C ASP A 155 -14.08 -2.98 4.39
N HIS A 156 -13.09 -3.81 4.72
CA HIS A 156 -13.25 -4.92 5.67
C HIS A 156 -13.74 -4.43 7.03
N TYR A 157 -13.17 -3.32 7.52
CA TYR A 157 -13.49 -2.75 8.83
C TYR A 157 -14.57 -1.65 8.79
N GLY A 158 -15.11 -1.32 7.62
CA GLY A 158 -16.09 -0.25 7.47
C GLY A 158 -15.53 1.15 7.76
N PHE A 159 -14.23 1.38 7.62
CA PHE A 159 -13.61 2.68 7.78
C PHE A 159 -13.77 3.57 6.55
N SER A 160 -13.86 4.87 6.80
CA SER A 160 -13.66 5.87 5.74
C SER A 160 -12.19 6.27 5.65
N ILE A 161 -11.72 6.70 4.47
CA ILE A 161 -10.35 7.18 4.29
C ILE A 161 -10.39 8.66 3.91
N GLY A 162 -9.65 9.49 4.62
CA GLY A 162 -9.41 10.90 4.31
C GLY A 162 -7.94 11.19 4.01
N GLY A 163 -7.65 12.39 3.53
CA GLY A 163 -6.29 12.88 3.37
C GLY A 163 -6.25 14.15 2.53
N CYS A 164 -5.03 14.62 2.22
CA CYS A 164 -4.81 15.75 1.32
C CYS A 164 -3.70 15.45 0.32
N ILE A 165 -3.82 15.97 -0.89
CA ILE A 165 -2.73 15.93 -1.88
C ILE A 165 -1.72 17.00 -1.48
N ALA A 166 -0.58 16.58 -0.93
CA ALA A 166 0.52 17.48 -0.56
C ALA A 166 1.80 17.15 -1.34
N ARG A 167 2.70 18.12 -1.43
CA ARG A 167 4.04 17.95 -2.03
C ARG A 167 5.10 17.77 -0.94
N GLN A 168 6.06 16.89 -1.20
CA GLN A 168 7.38 16.95 -0.57
C GLN A 168 8.44 17.47 -1.56
N PRO A 169 9.38 18.33 -1.12
CA PRO A 169 9.37 19.04 0.16
C PRO A 169 8.24 20.10 0.19
N LEU A 170 7.77 20.43 1.40
CA LEU A 170 6.80 21.50 1.68
C LEU A 170 7.44 22.89 1.47
N ARG A 171 8.08 23.12 0.31
CA ARG A 171 8.63 24.42 -0.06
C ARG A 171 7.70 25.09 -1.05
N TYR A 172 7.57 26.40 -0.91
CA TYR A 172 6.88 27.21 -1.92
C TYR A 172 7.61 27.10 -3.26
N PRO A 173 6.88 26.84 -4.36
CA PRO A 173 7.42 26.96 -5.71
C PRO A 173 8.09 28.34 -5.89
N ARG A 174 9.23 28.37 -6.58
CA ARG A 174 10.01 29.61 -6.76
C ARG A 174 9.87 30.24 -8.15
N SER A 175 9.16 29.57 -9.07
CA SER A 175 8.89 30.05 -10.42
C SER A 175 7.48 29.65 -10.87
N GLU A 176 6.93 30.37 -11.85
CA GLU A 176 5.65 30.04 -12.48
C GLU A 176 5.65 28.62 -13.07
N GLN A 177 6.77 28.21 -13.67
CA GLN A 177 6.94 26.85 -14.17
C GLN A 177 6.86 25.80 -13.04
N GLU A 178 7.49 26.02 -11.89
CA GLU A 178 7.38 25.10 -10.76
C GLU A 178 5.94 25.03 -10.21
N ILE A 179 5.19 26.13 -10.27
CA ILE A 179 3.77 26.17 -9.88
C ILE A 179 2.95 25.30 -10.85
N GLU A 180 3.09 25.51 -12.15
CA GLU A 180 2.35 24.78 -13.17
C GLU A 180 2.65 23.27 -13.12
N GLU A 181 3.93 22.88 -13.04
CA GLU A 181 4.33 21.48 -12.91
C GLU A 181 3.76 20.83 -11.65
N THR A 182 3.74 21.57 -10.54
CA THR A 182 3.18 21.09 -9.27
C THR A 182 1.67 20.86 -9.40
N GLU A 183 0.97 21.77 -10.07
CA GLU A 183 -0.46 21.64 -10.28
C GLU A 183 -0.79 20.47 -11.22
N GLN A 184 -0.06 20.32 -12.33
CA GLN A 184 -0.22 19.18 -13.23
C GLN A 184 0.04 17.83 -12.51
N ARG A 185 1.04 17.77 -11.63
CA ARG A 185 1.30 16.57 -10.80
C ARG A 185 0.15 16.30 -9.83
N SER A 186 -0.37 17.35 -9.18
CA SER A 186 -1.48 17.24 -8.22
C SER A 186 -2.77 16.80 -8.91
N LEU A 187 -3.06 17.30 -10.11
CA LEU A 187 -4.17 16.86 -10.93
C LEU A 187 -4.04 15.38 -11.35
N ARG A 188 -2.83 14.92 -11.71
CA ARG A 188 -2.58 13.50 -11.99
C ARG A 188 -2.84 12.62 -10.77
N LEU A 189 -2.40 13.06 -9.58
CA LEU A 189 -2.67 12.38 -8.32
C LEU A 189 -4.18 12.35 -8.01
N ALA A 190 -4.89 13.46 -8.19
CA ALA A 190 -6.33 13.52 -7.98
C ALA A 190 -7.08 12.51 -8.85
N ARG A 191 -6.72 12.43 -10.14
CA ARG A 191 -7.27 11.42 -11.06
C ARG A 191 -6.89 9.99 -10.65
N TRP A 192 -5.68 9.79 -10.13
CA TRP A 192 -5.26 8.47 -9.64
C TRP A 192 -6.08 8.04 -8.42
N TYR A 193 -6.23 8.90 -7.41
CA TYR A 193 -7.12 8.66 -6.27
C TYR A 193 -8.57 8.41 -6.71
N GLY A 194 -9.06 9.15 -7.70
CA GLY A 194 -10.39 8.95 -8.29
C GLY A 194 -10.62 7.52 -8.81
N ARG A 195 -9.61 6.89 -9.43
CA ARG A 195 -9.69 5.49 -9.89
C ARG A 195 -9.84 4.48 -8.74
N HIS A 196 -9.48 4.87 -7.52
CA HIS A 196 -9.61 4.06 -6.32
C HIS A 196 -10.85 4.42 -5.48
N GLY A 197 -11.80 5.17 -6.06
CA GLY A 197 -13.07 5.51 -5.43
C GLY A 197 -13.02 6.71 -4.46
N PHE A 198 -11.96 7.51 -4.52
CA PHE A 198 -11.90 8.76 -3.77
C PHE A 198 -12.60 9.90 -4.53
N THR A 199 -13.39 10.68 -3.81
CA THR A 199 -13.78 12.03 -4.23
C THR A 199 -12.67 12.99 -3.84
N VAL A 200 -12.14 13.73 -4.82
CA VAL A 200 -11.10 14.74 -4.60
C VAL A 200 -11.71 16.12 -4.84
N THR A 201 -11.68 16.97 -3.81
CA THR A 201 -12.21 18.33 -3.85
C THR A 201 -11.05 19.32 -3.97
N PRO A 202 -10.98 20.13 -5.04
CA PRO A 202 -9.99 21.20 -5.17
C PRO A 202 -10.00 22.13 -3.95
N ASN A 203 -8.88 22.81 -3.72
CA ASN A 203 -8.81 23.83 -2.67
C ASN A 203 -9.64 25.09 -3.03
N ASN A 204 -9.68 26.08 -2.15
CA ASN A 204 -10.45 27.32 -2.35
C ASN A 204 -10.05 28.13 -3.60
N ASN A 205 -8.84 27.90 -4.11
CA ASN A 205 -8.32 28.56 -5.33
C ASN A 205 -8.59 27.74 -6.59
N GLY A 206 -9.34 26.64 -6.49
CA GLY A 206 -9.64 25.74 -7.61
C GLY A 206 -8.48 24.83 -8.01
N THR A 207 -7.40 24.78 -7.23
CA THR A 207 -6.21 23.98 -7.55
C THR A 207 -6.20 22.64 -6.80
N TYR A 208 -5.50 21.65 -7.35
CA TYR A 208 -5.40 20.31 -6.78
C TYR A 208 -4.26 20.18 -5.77
N LEU A 209 -3.33 21.13 -5.73
CA LEU A 209 -2.38 21.23 -4.62
C LEU A 209 -3.14 21.50 -3.30
N HIS A 210 -2.90 20.70 -2.28
CA HIS A 210 -3.65 20.69 -1.01
C HIS A 210 -5.15 20.38 -1.16
N ALA A 211 -5.56 19.77 -2.29
CA ALA A 211 -6.92 19.25 -2.43
C ALA A 211 -7.20 18.18 -1.37
N ARG A 212 -8.41 18.22 -0.83
CA ARG A 212 -8.89 17.21 0.12
C ARG A 212 -9.38 16.00 -0.65
N MET A 213 -9.05 14.81 -0.17
CA MET A 213 -9.54 13.55 -0.72
C MET A 213 -10.30 12.77 0.33
N ARG A 214 -11.38 12.12 -0.08
CA ARG A 214 -12.20 11.28 0.79
C ARG A 214 -12.72 10.07 0.04
N ARG A 215 -12.64 8.91 0.67
CA ARG A 215 -13.33 7.69 0.29
C ARG A 215 -14.30 7.30 1.42
N PRO A 216 -15.61 7.23 1.18
CA PRO A 216 -16.56 6.82 2.20
C PRO A 216 -16.39 5.34 2.54
N ALA A 217 -16.86 4.93 3.71
CA ALA A 217 -16.93 3.53 4.09
C ALA A 217 -17.86 2.75 3.14
N ALA A 218 -17.51 1.51 2.78
CA ALA A 218 -18.28 0.66 1.89
C ALA A 218 -19.77 0.53 2.30
N ASN A 219 -20.05 0.47 3.60
CA ASN A 219 -21.42 0.36 4.11
C ASN A 219 -22.27 1.61 3.82
N ARG A 220 -21.65 2.80 3.77
CA ARG A 220 -22.36 4.06 3.45
C ARG A 220 -22.58 4.27 1.95
N GLN A 221 -21.79 3.64 1.09
CA GLN A 221 -21.96 3.71 -0.37
C GLN A 221 -23.24 3.01 -0.86
N ARG A 222 -23.71 2.00 -0.12
CA ARG A 222 -24.94 1.25 -0.45
C ARG A 222 -26.23 2.02 -0.16
N GLU A 223 -26.20 2.99 0.75
CA GLU A 223 -27.36 3.80 1.13
C GLU A 223 -27.60 4.96 0.15
N THR A 224 -26.55 5.52 -0.44
CA THR A 224 -26.64 6.60 -1.44
C THR A 224 -26.97 6.13 -2.86
N ALA A 225 -27.04 4.81 -3.09
CA ALA A 225 -27.35 4.20 -4.38
C ALA A 225 -28.78 3.62 -4.45
N ARG A 226 -29.64 3.93 -3.47
CA ARG A 226 -31.08 3.68 -3.45
C ARG A 226 -31.83 5.00 -3.57
#